data_AF-W0DWF8-F1
#
_entry.id   AF-W0DWF8-F1
#
_cell.length_a   1.000
_cell.length_b   1.000
_cell.length_c   1.000
_cell.angle_alpha   90.00
_cell.angle_beta   90.00
_cell.angle_gamma   90.00
#
_symmetry.space_group_name_H-M   'P 1'
#
loop_
_entity.id
_entity.type
_entity.pdbx_description
1 polymer ?
#
loop_
_entity_poly.entity_id
_entity_poly.type
_entity_poly.pdbx_seq_one_letter_code
_entity_poly.pdbx_strand_id
1 'polypeptide(L)' 'MSQLSKRSTVYFDPAIHTALKMRAAQTQVSVSELVDEALRLLMREDQEDLATYAERVSEPTMSYEALLNDLKQHGKI' A
#
# COMPACT_ATOMS: atom_id res chain seq x y z
N MET A 1 -22.91 -22.92 3.88
CA MET A 1 -22.84 -21.83 4.89
C MET A 1 -21.44 -21.26 4.81
N SER A 2 -21.29 -20.08 4.20
CA SER A 2 -19.99 -19.39 4.10
C SER A 2 -19.53 -19.01 5.51
N GLN A 3 -18.32 -19.40 5.90
CA GLN A 3 -17.72 -18.90 7.12
C GLN A 3 -17.52 -17.38 6.98
N LEU A 4 -18.16 -16.58 7.84
CA LEU A 4 -18.01 -15.12 7.84
C LEU A 4 -16.63 -14.67 8.32
N SER A 5 -15.92 -15.49 9.10
CA SER A 5 -14.58 -15.18 9.59
C SER A 5 -13.77 -16.46 9.84
N LYS A 6 -12.45 -16.34 9.67
CA LYS A 6 -11.49 -17.40 9.98
C LYS A 6 -10.56 -16.92 11.08
N ARG A 7 -10.46 -17.69 12.16
CA ARG A 7 -9.56 -17.36 13.30
C ARG A 7 -8.11 -17.53 12.87
N SER A 8 -7.29 -16.52 13.16
CA SER A 8 -5.83 -16.56 13.06
C SER A 8 -5.22 -16.19 14.41
N THR A 9 -3.97 -16.58 14.64
CA THR A 9 -3.19 -16.18 15.83
C THR A 9 -1.90 -15.54 15.35
N VAL A 10 -1.63 -14.34 15.84
CA VAL A 10 -0.46 -13.53 15.45
C VAL A 10 0.27 -13.08 16.71
N TYR A 11 1.59 -13.06 16.64
CA TYR A 11 2.44 -12.54 17.71
C TYR A 11 2.76 -11.08 17.42
N PHE A 12 2.65 -10.25 18.45
CA PHE A 12 3.02 -8.83 18.39
C PHE A 12 4.15 -8.56 19.36
N ASP A 13 4.97 -7.56 19.02
CA ASP A 13 5.80 -6.91 20.03
C ASP A 13 4.90 -6.35 21.17
N PRO A 14 5.28 -6.52 22.45
CA PRO A 14 4.45 -6.09 23.58
C PRO A 14 4.10 -4.59 23.59
N ALA A 15 5.01 -3.72 23.14
CA ALA A 15 4.77 -2.29 23.07
C ALA A 15 3.78 -1.97 21.94
N ILE A 16 3.94 -2.61 20.78
CA ILE A 16 3.01 -2.47 19.65
C ILE A 16 1.61 -2.97 19.99
N HIS A 17 1.49 -4.13 20.63
CA HIS A 17 0.20 -4.65 21.06
C HIS A 17 -0.52 -3.71 22.04
N THR A 18 0.24 -3.08 22.94
CA THR A 18 -0.29 -2.10 23.89
C THR A 18 -0.80 -0.85 23.16
N ALA A 19 -0.03 -0.32 22.20
CA ALA A 19 -0.46 0.80 21.37
C ALA A 19 -1.71 0.46 20.52
N LEU A 20 -1.77 -0.74 19.93
CA LEU A 20 -2.93 -1.21 19.17
C LEU A 20 -4.18 -1.30 20.04
N LYS A 21 -4.05 -1.78 21.28
CA LYS A 21 -5.17 -1.80 22.25
C LYS A 21 -5.68 -0.40 22.58
N MET A 22 -4.78 0.57 22.77
CA MET A 22 -5.17 1.96 23.03
C MET A 22 -5.90 2.55 21.83
N ARG A 23 -5.37 2.34 20.61
CA ARG A 23 -6.02 2.78 19.36
C ARG A 23 -7.41 2.17 19.22
N ALA A 24 -7.53 0.85 19.37
CA ALA A 24 -8.80 0.12 19.31
C ALA A 24 -9.85 0.70 20.27
N ALA A 25 -9.45 0.99 21.51
CA ALA A 25 -10.34 1.61 22.50
C ALA A 25 -10.78 3.02 22.10
N GLN A 26 -9.86 3.84 21.56
CA GLN A 26 -10.15 5.20 21.11
C GLN A 26 -11.09 5.20 19.89
N THR A 27 -10.92 4.27 18.96
CA THR A 27 -11.70 4.18 17.72
C THR A 27 -12.93 3.29 17.84
N GLN A 28 -13.21 2.74 19.02
CA GLN A 28 -14.35 1.86 19.30
C GLN A 28 -14.45 0.63 18.40
N VAL A 29 -13.31 0.12 17.92
CA VAL A 29 -13.22 -1.10 17.09
C VAL A 29 -12.34 -2.14 17.76
N SER A 30 -12.42 -3.39 17.29
CA SER A 30 -11.57 -4.46 17.84
C SER A 30 -10.14 -4.43 17.28
N VAL A 31 -9.18 -5.01 18.00
CA VAL A 31 -7.80 -5.17 17.48
C VAL A 31 -7.81 -6.03 16.21
N SER A 32 -8.63 -7.07 16.14
CA SER A 32 -8.74 -7.93 14.96
C SER A 32 -9.25 -7.16 13.74
N GLU A 33 -10.16 -6.22 13.93
CA GLU A 33 -10.70 -5.36 12.87
C GLU A 33 -9.65 -4.37 12.36
N LEU A 34 -8.90 -3.73 13.27
CA LEU A 34 -7.77 -2.88 12.87
C LEU A 34 -6.72 -3.65 12.04
N VAL A 35 -6.45 -4.91 12.41
CA VAL A 35 -5.49 -5.75 11.68
C VAL A 35 -6.05 -6.17 10.32
N ASP A 36 -7.32 -6.58 10.24
CA ASP A 36 -7.98 -6.94 8.98
C ASP A 36 -8.02 -5.73 8.02
N GLU A 37 -8.37 -4.54 8.51
CA GLU A 37 -8.37 -3.31 7.72
C GLU A 37 -6.97 -2.96 7.20
N ALA A 38 -5.96 -2.99 8.08
CA ALA A 38 -4.58 -2.69 7.69
C ALA A 38 -4.06 -3.65 6.61
N LEU A 39 -4.38 -4.95 6.71
CA LEU A 39 -4.01 -5.94 5.70
C LEU A 39 -4.72 -5.68 4.37
N ARG A 40 -6.02 -5.36 4.38
CA ARG A 40 -6.76 -5.03 3.16
C ARG A 40 -6.23 -3.78 2.48
N LEU A 41 -5.87 -2.76 3.26
CA LEU A 41 -5.28 -1.54 2.73
C LEU A 41 -3.95 -1.87 2.02
N LEU A 42 -3.06 -2.61 2.68
CA LEU A 42 -1.78 -3.03 2.09
C LEU A 42 -1.98 -3.80 0.78
N MET A 43 -2.91 -4.78 0.76
CA MET A 43 -3.19 -5.55 -0.44
C MET A 43 -3.77 -4.70 -1.58
N ARG A 44 -4.54 -3.65 -1.26
CA ARG A 44 -5.09 -2.74 -2.26
C ARG A 44 -4.00 -1.85 -2.85
N GLU A 45 -3.13 -1.31 -2.00
CA GLU A 45 -1.96 -0.53 -2.44
C GLU A 45 -1.06 -1.36 -3.37
N ASP A 46 -0.76 -2.60 -2.99
CA ASP A 46 0.01 -3.52 -3.85
C ASP A 46 -0.68 -3.75 -5.22
N GLN A 47 -2.01 -3.84 -5.24
CA GLN A 47 -2.77 -4.00 -6.48
C GLN A 47 -2.73 -2.73 -7.35
N GLU A 48 -2.81 -1.55 -6.75
CA GLU A 48 -2.71 -0.26 -7.42
C GLU A 48 -1.31 -0.06 -8.04
N ASP A 49 -0.26 -0.50 -7.33
CA ASP A 49 1.11 -0.49 -7.84
C ASP A 49 1.30 -1.41 -9.04
N LEU A 50 0.76 -2.63 -8.98
CA LEU A 50 0.79 -3.57 -10.10
C LEU A 50 0.03 -3.04 -11.32
N ALA A 51 -1.11 -2.39 -11.11
CA ALA A 51 -1.87 -1.76 -12.19
C ALA A 51 -1.08 -0.60 -12.83
N THR A 52 -0.50 0.28 -12.01
CA THR A 52 0.37 1.37 -12.49
C THR A 52 1.54 0.83 -13.31
N TYR A 53 2.18 -0.24 -12.84
CA TYR A 53 3.24 -0.90 -13.60
C TYR A 53 2.74 -1.42 -14.94
N ALA A 54 1.59 -2.10 -14.97
CA ALA A 54 1.01 -2.66 -16.19
C ALA A 54 0.65 -1.59 -17.24
N GLU A 55 0.12 -0.44 -16.81
CA GLU A 55 -0.16 0.70 -17.69
C GLU A 55 1.12 1.26 -18.33
N ARG A 56 2.19 1.35 -17.53
CA ARG A 56 3.50 1.86 -17.95
C ARG A 56 4.28 0.93 -18.88
N VAL A 57 3.90 -0.34 -19.00
CA VAL A 57 4.53 -1.27 -19.97
C VAL A 57 4.43 -0.73 -21.41
N SER A 58 3.37 0.02 -21.71
CA SER A 58 3.15 0.62 -23.03
C SER A 58 3.90 1.94 -23.26
N GLU A 59 4.52 2.51 -22.21
CA GLU A 59 5.27 3.77 -22.34
C GLU A 59 6.56 3.54 -23.13
N PRO A 60 6.86 4.41 -24.12
CA PRO A 60 8.09 4.31 -24.87
C PRO A 60 9.29 4.63 -23.98
N THR A 61 10.32 3.78 -24.03
CA THR A 61 11.60 4.08 -23.38
C THR A 61 12.31 5.21 -24.12
N MET A 62 12.68 6.28 -23.41
CA MET A 62 13.44 7.40 -23.96
C MET A 62 14.92 7.27 -23.60
N SER A 63 15.82 7.49 -24.56
CA SER A 63 17.26 7.55 -24.29
C SER A 63 17.61 8.82 -23.51
N TYR A 64 18.73 8.79 -22.80
CA TYR A 64 19.19 9.96 -22.07
C TYR A 64 19.47 11.17 -22.97
N GLU A 65 20.00 10.95 -24.19
CA GLU A 65 20.20 12.01 -25.17
C GLU A 65 18.86 12.62 -25.64
N ALA A 66 17.84 11.81 -25.87
CA ALA A 66 16.51 12.30 -26.24
C ALA A 66 15.88 13.12 -25.11
N LEU A 67 16.05 12.70 -23.85
CA LEU A 67 15.61 13.46 -22.68
C LEU A 67 16.32 14.83 -22.59
N LEU A 68 17.64 14.88 -22.79
CA LEU A 68 18.40 16.14 -22.73
C LEU A 68 17.98 17.12 -23.83
N ASN A 69 17.70 16.62 -25.04
CA ASN A 69 17.22 17.44 -26.14
C ASN A 69 15.81 18.00 -25.86
N ASP A 70 14.91 17.18 -25.29
CA ASP A 70 13.56 17.60 -24.89
C ASP A 70 13.60 18.68 -23.78
N LEU A 71 14.42 18.48 -22.75
CA LEU A 71 14.60 19.46 -21.67
C LEU A 71 15.15 20.80 -22.17
N LYS A 72 16.10 20.77 -23.10
CA LYS A 72 16.66 21.98 -23.75
C LYS A 72 15.60 22.68 -24.61
N GLN A 73 14.78 21.92 -25.34
CA GLN A 73 13.68 22.46 -26.14
C GLN A 73 12.61 23.14 -25.28
N HIS A 74 12.38 22.64 -24.07
CA HIS A 74 11.45 23.22 -23.11
C HIS A 74 12.07 24.24 -22.15
N GLY A 75 13.34 24.63 -22.36
CA GLY A 75 14.03 25.67 -21.58
C GLY A 75 14.19 25.32 -20.10
N LYS A 76 14.21 24.02 -19.77
CA LYS A 76 14.45 23.51 -18.41
C LYS A 76 15.94 23.38 -18.11
N ILE A 77 16.76 23.31 -19.15
CA ILE A 77 18.24 23.37 -19.15
C ILE A 77 18.74 24.17 -20.34
#